data_AF-A0A0P7V3T4-F1
#
_entry.id   AF-A0A0P7V3T4-F1
#
_cell.length_a   1.000
_cell.length_b   1.000
_cell.length_c   1.000
_cell.angle_alpha   90.00
_cell.angle_beta   90.00
_cell.angle_gamma   90.00
#
_symmetry.space_group_name_H-M   'P 1'
#
loop_
_entity.id
_entity.type
_entity.pdbx_description
1 polymer ?
#
loop_
_entity_poly.entity_id
_entity_poly.type
_entity_poly.pdbx_seq_one_letter_code
_entity_poly.pdbx_strand_id
1 'polypeptide(L)'
;MSGQSITDRIAAAQHSMTGSAISKAVCKATTHEVSGPKKKHLDYLIHCTNEMNVSIPQLADTLFERTANNSWVVVFKALITTHHLMMYGNERFIQYLASRNTLFNLNNFLDKGALQGYDMSTFIRRYSRYLNEKALSYRLVAVDFTKMKRGIDGVMRTMNTEKLIKTLPIIQNQLDALLDFEANPNELTNGVINAAFMLLFKDSIRLFAAYNEGVINLLEKYFDMKKNQCKEALDIYKKFLYRMTKLSEFLKVAEQVGIDQGDIPDLTQAPSSLLEALEQHLASLEGKKTKELSAASRASTLSSAVSSLSNTGMSFSRMDEKEKQQALEEEQTRLQSLKDHRLKEFGMQTPTASPSTQSTTSANGSSTGMDLFNTAQAPSTSR
;
A
#
# COMPACT_ATOMS: atom_id res chain seq x y z
N MET A 1 -4.54 10.69 -31.13
CA MET A 1 -5.45 9.55 -31.34
C MET A 1 -5.41 8.68 -30.08
N SER A 2 -6.48 8.60 -29.29
CA SER A 2 -6.45 7.83 -28.03
C SER A 2 -6.28 6.33 -28.31
N GLY A 3 -5.25 5.68 -27.77
CA GLY A 3 -5.00 4.23 -27.89
C GLY A 3 -6.02 3.32 -27.18
N GLN A 4 -7.27 3.78 -27.01
CA GLN A 4 -8.33 3.06 -26.32
C GLN A 4 -9.20 2.30 -27.33
N SER A 5 -9.46 1.01 -27.07
CA SER A 5 -10.19 0.15 -28.01
C SER A 5 -11.66 0.60 -28.20
N ILE A 6 -12.33 0.09 -29.23
CA ILE A 6 -13.77 0.31 -29.42
C ILE A 6 -14.56 -0.31 -28.27
N THR A 7 -14.19 -1.53 -27.83
CA THR A 7 -14.85 -2.21 -26.71
C THR A 7 -14.74 -1.41 -25.41
N ASP A 8 -13.58 -0.80 -25.14
CA ASP A 8 -13.36 0.06 -23.97
C ASP A 8 -14.22 1.32 -24.01
N ARG A 9 -14.34 1.94 -25.20
CA ARG A 9 -15.16 3.13 -25.40
C ARG A 9 -16.64 2.84 -25.19
N ILE A 10 -17.13 1.69 -25.69
CA ILE A 10 -18.52 1.26 -25.51
C ILE A 10 -18.82 1.02 -24.01
N ALA A 11 -17.98 0.27 -23.31
CA ALA A 11 -18.17 0.01 -21.88
C ALA A 11 -18.18 1.31 -21.05
N ALA A 12 -17.24 2.23 -21.31
CA ALA A 12 -17.22 3.52 -20.62
C ALA A 12 -18.42 4.43 -20.96
N ALA A 13 -18.94 4.33 -22.19
CA ALA A 13 -20.13 5.05 -22.62
C ALA A 13 -21.41 4.52 -21.95
N GLN A 14 -21.56 3.19 -21.83
CA GLN A 14 -22.69 2.56 -21.13
C GLN A 14 -22.80 3.07 -19.68
N HIS A 15 -21.69 3.13 -18.94
CA HIS A 15 -21.71 3.67 -17.58
C HIS A 15 -21.90 5.19 -17.50
N SER A 16 -21.60 5.91 -18.57
CA SER A 16 -21.96 7.34 -18.65
C SER A 16 -23.47 7.51 -18.81
N MET A 17 -24.13 6.60 -19.52
CA MET A 17 -25.59 6.61 -19.71
C MET A 17 -26.34 6.18 -18.44
N THR A 18 -25.76 5.29 -17.63
CA THR A 18 -26.33 4.88 -16.32
C THR A 18 -25.96 5.82 -15.17
N GLY A 19 -25.18 6.88 -15.42
CA GLY A 19 -24.79 7.88 -14.43
C GLY A 19 -23.73 7.45 -13.41
N SER A 20 -23.17 6.23 -13.51
CA SER A 20 -22.16 5.73 -12.57
C SER A 20 -20.75 6.21 -12.95
N ALA A 21 -20.34 7.33 -12.36
CA ALA A 21 -18.99 7.88 -12.53
C ALA A 21 -17.89 6.91 -12.06
N ILE A 22 -18.17 6.14 -11.01
CA ILE A 22 -17.27 5.11 -10.46
C ILE A 22 -17.05 4.00 -11.47
N SER A 23 -18.13 3.43 -12.01
CA SER A 23 -18.01 2.31 -12.95
C SER A 23 -17.28 2.72 -14.22
N LYS A 24 -17.54 3.95 -14.71
CA LYS A 24 -16.78 4.54 -15.82
C LYS A 24 -15.29 4.66 -15.51
N ALA A 25 -14.92 5.11 -14.30
CA ALA A 25 -13.52 5.23 -13.90
C ALA A 25 -12.83 3.87 -13.80
N VAL A 26 -13.51 2.87 -13.24
CA VAL A 26 -13.01 1.48 -13.21
C VAL A 26 -12.76 0.96 -14.63
N CYS A 27 -13.71 1.10 -15.56
CA CYS A 27 -13.52 0.69 -16.96
C CYS A 27 -12.32 1.38 -17.62
N LYS A 28 -12.10 2.67 -17.32
CA LYS A 28 -10.95 3.43 -17.83
C LYS A 28 -9.61 3.02 -17.20
N ALA A 29 -9.62 2.54 -15.96
CA ALA A 29 -8.44 1.96 -15.31
C ALA A 29 -8.13 0.55 -15.86
N THR A 30 -9.14 -0.20 -16.30
CA THR A 30 -9.06 -1.60 -16.74
C THR A 30 -9.31 -1.78 -18.25
N THR A 31 -8.72 -0.91 -19.07
CA THR A 31 -8.80 -1.00 -20.55
C THR A 31 -8.00 -2.19 -21.09
N HIS A 32 -8.21 -2.55 -22.35
CA HIS A 32 -7.45 -3.61 -23.03
C HIS A 32 -6.03 -3.16 -23.47
N GLU A 33 -5.67 -1.90 -23.21
CA GLU A 33 -4.33 -1.36 -23.47
C GLU A 33 -3.29 -2.06 -22.56
N VAL A 34 -2.26 -2.65 -23.17
CA VAL A 34 -1.17 -3.41 -22.52
C VAL A 34 -0.18 -2.46 -21.84
N SER A 35 -0.70 -1.70 -20.89
CA SER A 35 0.04 -0.79 -20.00
C SER A 35 -0.67 -0.80 -18.64
N GLY A 36 0.07 -0.46 -17.59
CA GLY A 36 -0.51 -0.34 -16.25
C GLY A 36 -1.68 0.64 -16.20
N PRO A 37 -2.58 0.54 -15.20
CA PRO A 37 -3.66 1.50 -15.03
C PRO A 37 -3.13 2.94 -14.96
N LYS A 38 -3.71 3.85 -15.73
CA LYS A 38 -3.23 5.24 -15.81
C LYS A 38 -3.45 5.95 -14.48
N LYS A 39 -2.41 6.64 -13.98
CA LYS A 39 -2.39 7.36 -12.69
C LYS A 39 -3.65 8.21 -12.45
N LYS A 40 -4.05 9.04 -13.42
CA LYS A 40 -5.26 9.88 -13.34
C LYS A 40 -6.56 9.13 -13.00
N HIS A 41 -6.68 7.85 -13.38
CA HIS A 41 -7.85 7.03 -13.05
C HIS A 41 -7.73 6.41 -11.67
N LEU A 42 -6.51 5.99 -11.28
CA LEU A 42 -6.22 5.53 -9.93
C LEU A 42 -6.45 6.65 -8.91
N ASP A 43 -5.93 7.86 -9.15
CA ASP A 43 -6.09 9.03 -8.27
C ASP A 43 -7.57 9.38 -8.06
N TYR A 44 -8.36 9.31 -9.14
CA TYR A 44 -9.80 9.54 -9.05
C TYR A 44 -10.50 8.46 -8.21
N LEU A 45 -10.14 7.19 -8.39
CA LEU A 45 -10.71 6.10 -7.59
C LEU A 45 -10.29 6.18 -6.12
N ILE A 46 -9.04 6.57 -5.83
CA ILE A 46 -8.57 6.85 -4.46
C ILE A 46 -9.41 7.97 -3.85
N HIS A 47 -9.61 9.08 -4.57
CA HIS A 47 -10.48 10.16 -4.10
C HIS A 47 -11.89 9.66 -3.80
N CYS A 48 -12.49 8.86 -4.68
CA CYS A 48 -13.79 8.22 -4.43
C CYS A 48 -13.80 7.38 -3.13
N THR A 49 -12.72 6.68 -2.77
CA THR A 49 -12.67 5.94 -1.49
C THR A 49 -12.67 6.83 -0.26
N ASN A 50 -12.28 8.11 -0.36
CA ASN A 50 -12.30 9.06 0.76
C ASN A 50 -13.66 9.75 0.92
N GLU A 51 -14.46 9.82 -0.14
CA GLU A 51 -15.79 10.45 -0.10
C GLU A 51 -16.80 9.62 0.70
N MET A 52 -17.44 10.22 1.70
CA MET A 52 -18.36 9.49 2.58
C MET A 52 -19.60 8.95 1.86
N ASN A 53 -20.05 9.67 0.83
CA ASN A 53 -21.27 9.33 0.07
C ASN A 53 -21.03 8.31 -1.04
N VAL A 54 -19.78 7.87 -1.26
CA VAL A 54 -19.44 6.87 -2.25
C VAL A 54 -19.65 5.47 -1.69
N SER A 55 -20.38 4.63 -2.45
CA SER A 55 -20.57 3.22 -2.13
C SER A 55 -19.30 2.40 -2.40
N ILE A 56 -18.58 2.06 -1.34
CA ILE A 56 -17.45 1.12 -1.38
C ILE A 56 -17.86 -0.27 -1.91
N PRO A 57 -19.02 -0.85 -1.51
CA PRO A 57 -19.50 -2.10 -2.08
C PRO A 57 -19.61 -2.05 -3.61
N GLN A 58 -20.23 -1.01 -4.16
CA GLN A 58 -20.41 -0.86 -5.61
C GLN A 58 -19.07 -0.74 -6.34
N LEU A 59 -18.10 0.01 -5.78
CA LEU A 59 -16.76 0.14 -6.33
C LEU A 59 -16.06 -1.23 -6.40
N ALA A 60 -16.09 -1.98 -5.28
CA ALA A 60 -15.49 -3.31 -5.21
C ALA A 60 -16.19 -4.32 -6.14
N ASP A 61 -17.52 -4.33 -6.18
CA ASP A 61 -18.30 -5.21 -7.06
C ASP A 61 -18.00 -4.91 -8.53
N THR A 62 -17.87 -3.64 -8.92
CA THR A 62 -17.46 -3.28 -10.28
C THR A 62 -16.06 -3.84 -10.60
N LEU A 63 -15.10 -3.78 -9.66
CA LEU A 63 -13.76 -4.36 -9.85
C LEU A 63 -13.83 -5.89 -9.98
N PHE A 64 -14.66 -6.57 -9.19
CA PHE A 64 -14.89 -8.01 -9.31
C PHE A 64 -15.49 -8.38 -10.67
N GLU A 65 -16.46 -7.61 -11.17
CA GLU A 65 -17.00 -7.80 -12.53
C GLU A 65 -15.92 -7.70 -13.60
N ARG A 66 -14.95 -6.77 -13.45
CA ARG A 66 -13.81 -6.68 -14.38
C ARG A 66 -12.91 -7.91 -14.32
N THR A 67 -12.76 -8.55 -13.15
CA THR A 67 -11.99 -9.80 -13.02
C THR A 67 -12.66 -11.03 -13.64
N ALA A 68 -13.96 -10.95 -13.97
CA ALA A 68 -14.67 -11.99 -14.72
C ALA A 68 -14.47 -11.89 -16.25
N ASN A 69 -13.68 -10.94 -16.73
CA ASN A 69 -13.37 -10.81 -18.15
C ASN A 69 -12.44 -11.93 -18.64
N ASN A 70 -12.52 -12.29 -19.92
CA ASN A 70 -11.64 -13.31 -20.51
C ASN A 70 -10.24 -12.78 -20.84
N SER A 71 -10.08 -11.46 -21.00
CA SER A 71 -8.80 -10.83 -21.33
C SER A 71 -7.91 -10.74 -20.10
N TRP A 72 -6.73 -11.35 -20.17
CA TRP A 72 -5.71 -11.26 -19.12
C TRP A 72 -5.38 -9.81 -18.77
N VAL A 73 -5.35 -8.90 -19.75
CA VAL A 73 -5.03 -7.48 -19.55
C VAL A 73 -6.06 -6.81 -18.63
N VAL A 74 -7.35 -7.04 -18.90
CA VAL A 74 -8.44 -6.45 -18.12
C VAL A 74 -8.43 -7.02 -16.70
N VAL A 75 -8.32 -8.34 -16.57
CA VAL A 75 -8.31 -9.02 -15.26
C VAL A 75 -7.13 -8.56 -14.42
N PHE A 76 -5.92 -8.57 -14.99
CA PHE A 76 -4.72 -8.18 -14.25
C PHE A 76 -4.78 -6.70 -13.84
N LYS A 77 -5.24 -5.80 -14.71
CA LYS A 77 -5.41 -4.38 -14.38
C LYS A 77 -6.48 -4.14 -13.32
N ALA A 78 -7.53 -4.96 -13.26
CA ALA A 78 -8.52 -4.90 -12.19
C ALA A 78 -7.91 -5.31 -10.83
N LEU A 79 -7.06 -6.35 -10.81
CA LEU A 79 -6.30 -6.74 -9.62
C LEU A 79 -5.32 -5.63 -9.20
N ILE A 80 -4.55 -5.07 -10.15
CA ILE A 80 -3.61 -3.96 -9.88
C ILE A 80 -4.34 -2.75 -9.32
N THR A 81 -5.49 -2.39 -9.91
CA THR A 81 -6.32 -1.29 -9.43
C THR A 81 -6.82 -1.57 -8.02
N THR A 82 -7.26 -2.79 -7.72
CA THR A 82 -7.68 -3.19 -6.38
C THR A 82 -6.52 -3.06 -5.37
N HIS A 83 -5.35 -3.60 -5.70
CA HIS A 83 -4.16 -3.51 -4.85
C HIS A 83 -3.79 -2.05 -4.59
N HIS A 84 -3.83 -1.21 -5.62
CA HIS A 84 -3.57 0.21 -5.51
C HIS A 84 -4.55 0.90 -4.53
N LEU A 85 -5.84 0.57 -4.58
CA LEU A 85 -6.82 1.08 -3.62
C LEU A 85 -6.63 0.55 -2.20
N MET A 86 -6.18 -0.70 -2.03
CA MET A 86 -5.82 -1.24 -0.71
C MET A 86 -4.64 -0.47 -0.10
N MET A 87 -3.65 -0.11 -0.91
CA MET A 87 -2.45 0.61 -0.48
C MET A 87 -2.68 2.11 -0.25
N TYR A 88 -3.24 2.82 -1.23
CA TYR A 88 -3.29 4.28 -1.22
C TYR A 88 -4.71 4.86 -0.98
N GLY A 89 -5.73 4.01 -1.06
CA GLY A 89 -7.11 4.39 -0.76
C GLY A 89 -7.40 4.44 0.74
N ASN A 90 -8.60 4.91 1.05
CA ASN A 90 -9.16 4.91 2.39
C ASN A 90 -9.32 3.48 2.94
N GLU A 91 -9.10 3.29 4.24
CA GLU A 91 -9.19 1.98 4.87
C GLU A 91 -10.57 1.31 4.74
N ARG A 92 -11.65 2.08 4.54
CA ARG A 92 -12.99 1.55 4.27
C ARG A 92 -13.00 0.56 3.11
N PHE A 93 -12.14 0.73 2.11
CA PHE A 93 -12.03 -0.19 0.99
C PHE A 93 -11.49 -1.57 1.43
N ILE A 94 -10.33 -1.62 2.08
CA ILE A 94 -9.76 -2.90 2.55
C ILE A 94 -10.60 -3.54 3.67
N GLN A 95 -11.23 -2.74 4.54
CA GLN A 95 -12.18 -3.22 5.55
C GLN A 95 -13.36 -3.93 4.89
N TYR A 96 -13.94 -3.35 3.83
CA TYR A 96 -15.01 -4.00 3.07
C TYR A 96 -14.54 -5.31 2.45
N LEU A 97 -13.38 -5.33 1.78
CA LEU A 97 -12.84 -6.57 1.21
C LEU A 97 -12.61 -7.65 2.28
N ALA A 98 -12.02 -7.27 3.42
CA ALA A 98 -11.77 -8.17 4.54
C ALA A 98 -13.08 -8.72 5.15
N SER A 99 -14.18 -7.97 5.10
CA SER A 99 -15.49 -8.42 5.60
C SER A 99 -16.17 -9.47 4.71
N ARG A 100 -15.72 -9.64 3.46
CA ARG A 100 -16.34 -10.60 2.52
C ARG A 100 -15.90 -12.03 2.79
N ASN A 101 -16.80 -12.97 2.53
CA ASN A 101 -16.50 -14.40 2.56
C ASN A 101 -15.70 -14.84 1.33
N THR A 102 -15.94 -14.19 0.18
CA THR A 102 -15.28 -14.48 -1.10
C THR A 102 -14.81 -13.18 -1.76
N LEU A 103 -13.60 -13.24 -2.31
CA LEU A 103 -12.94 -12.17 -3.05
C LEU A 103 -12.73 -12.64 -4.49
N PHE A 104 -11.48 -12.82 -4.92
CA PHE A 104 -11.16 -13.26 -6.27
C PHE A 104 -11.11 -14.78 -6.37
N ASN A 105 -11.85 -15.36 -7.30
CA ASN A 105 -11.81 -16.80 -7.61
C ASN A 105 -11.13 -17.05 -8.96
N LEU A 106 -9.81 -16.78 -9.01
CA LEU A 106 -9.04 -16.84 -10.25
C LEU A 106 -8.08 -18.04 -10.32
N ASN A 107 -8.18 -19.01 -9.41
CA ASN A 107 -7.25 -20.16 -9.31
C ASN A 107 -7.10 -20.95 -10.63
N ASN A 108 -8.15 -20.96 -11.46
CA ASN A 108 -8.18 -21.64 -12.75
C ASN A 108 -8.23 -20.66 -13.95
N PHE A 109 -7.94 -19.37 -13.72
CA PHE A 109 -7.94 -18.38 -14.80
C PHE A 109 -6.92 -18.76 -15.87
N LEU A 110 -7.36 -18.69 -17.13
CA LEU A 110 -6.54 -18.99 -18.30
C LEU A 110 -7.06 -18.23 -19.54
N ASP A 111 -6.25 -17.31 -20.05
CA ASP A 111 -6.48 -16.65 -21.33
C ASP A 111 -5.69 -17.36 -22.44
N LYS A 112 -6.41 -18.10 -23.28
CA LYS A 112 -5.86 -18.76 -24.48
C LYS A 112 -5.95 -17.91 -25.74
N GLY A 113 -6.62 -16.76 -25.68
CA GLY A 113 -6.92 -15.93 -26.85
C GLY A 113 -5.76 -15.03 -27.27
N ALA A 114 -4.80 -14.77 -26.38
CA ALA A 114 -3.62 -13.94 -26.65
C ALA A 114 -2.32 -14.75 -26.54
N LEU A 115 -1.33 -14.45 -27.38
CA LEU A 115 -0.02 -15.11 -27.37
C LEU A 115 0.67 -15.01 -26.00
N GLN A 116 0.59 -13.84 -25.35
CA GLN A 116 1.09 -13.60 -23.99
C GLN A 116 0.11 -14.02 -22.88
N GLY A 117 -1.14 -14.35 -23.23
CA GLY A 117 -2.21 -14.62 -22.26
C GLY A 117 -1.92 -15.85 -21.40
N TYR A 118 -1.28 -16.86 -21.98
CA TYR A 118 -0.93 -18.09 -21.27
C TYR A 118 0.02 -17.83 -20.09
N ASP A 119 1.13 -17.13 -20.35
CA ASP A 119 2.13 -16.81 -19.32
C ASP A 119 1.56 -15.86 -18.26
N MET A 120 0.84 -14.82 -18.69
CA MET A 120 0.23 -13.84 -17.78
C MET A 120 -0.85 -14.46 -16.89
N SER A 121 -1.52 -15.52 -17.33
CA SER A 121 -2.51 -16.24 -16.52
C SER A 121 -1.91 -16.86 -15.26
N THR A 122 -0.65 -17.29 -15.30
CA THR A 122 0.07 -17.79 -14.11
C THR A 122 0.29 -16.67 -13.09
N PHE A 123 0.72 -15.49 -13.54
CA PHE A 123 0.92 -14.35 -12.65
C PHE A 123 -0.39 -13.79 -12.10
N ILE A 124 -1.47 -13.80 -12.88
CA ILE A 124 -2.82 -13.43 -12.41
C ILE A 124 -3.27 -14.32 -11.26
N ARG A 125 -3.07 -15.64 -11.37
CA ARG A 125 -3.39 -16.61 -10.32
C ARG A 125 -2.63 -16.32 -9.03
N ARG A 126 -1.31 -16.16 -9.13
CA ARG A 126 -0.42 -15.87 -7.99
C ARG A 126 -0.74 -14.52 -7.34
N TYR A 127 -0.91 -13.47 -8.15
CA TYR A 127 -1.24 -12.12 -7.68
C TYR A 127 -2.62 -12.05 -7.02
N SER A 128 -3.62 -12.71 -7.61
CA SER A 128 -4.95 -12.84 -7.01
C SER A 128 -4.90 -13.53 -5.65
N ARG A 129 -4.08 -14.58 -5.51
CA ARG A 129 -3.88 -15.27 -4.22
C ARG A 129 -3.27 -14.32 -3.18
N TYR A 130 -2.26 -13.54 -3.57
CA TYR A 130 -1.69 -12.52 -2.70
C TYR A 130 -2.73 -11.49 -2.21
N LEU A 131 -3.58 -10.95 -3.09
CA LEU A 131 -4.60 -9.97 -2.69
C LEU A 131 -5.66 -10.57 -1.75
N ASN A 132 -6.05 -11.83 -1.98
CA ASN A 132 -6.92 -12.56 -1.07
C ASN A 132 -6.26 -12.72 0.31
N GLU A 133 -4.98 -13.09 0.35
CA GLU A 133 -4.22 -13.24 1.59
C GLU A 133 -4.02 -11.90 2.31
N LYS A 134 -3.78 -10.79 1.60
CA LYS A 134 -3.69 -9.44 2.19
C LYS A 134 -5.01 -9.04 2.87
N ALA A 135 -6.15 -9.31 2.24
CA ALA A 135 -7.45 -9.03 2.86
C ALA A 135 -7.77 -9.97 4.03
N LEU A 136 -7.39 -11.26 3.94
CA LEU A 136 -7.51 -12.22 5.04
C LEU A 136 -6.68 -11.80 6.24
N SER A 137 -5.43 -11.42 6.00
CA SER A 137 -4.51 -10.88 7.00
C SER A 137 -5.13 -9.68 7.73
N TYR A 138 -5.66 -8.70 6.98
CA TYR A 138 -6.40 -7.58 7.56
C TYR A 138 -7.59 -8.04 8.41
N ARG A 139 -8.38 -9.02 7.94
CA ARG A 139 -9.51 -9.58 8.71
C ARG A 139 -9.07 -10.18 10.06
N LEU A 140 -7.93 -10.87 10.09
CA LEU A 140 -7.47 -11.58 11.29
C LEU A 140 -6.90 -10.65 12.36
N VAL A 141 -6.30 -9.51 11.96
CA VAL A 141 -5.65 -8.60 12.92
C VAL A 141 -6.30 -7.21 13.04
N ALA A 142 -7.26 -6.89 12.17
CA ALA A 142 -7.96 -5.60 12.06
C ALA A 142 -7.04 -4.41 11.79
N VAL A 143 -5.92 -4.64 11.09
CA VAL A 143 -4.91 -3.63 10.74
C VAL A 143 -4.09 -4.08 9.54
N ASP A 144 -3.68 -3.15 8.68
CA ASP A 144 -2.79 -3.45 7.56
C ASP A 144 -1.33 -3.42 8.04
N PHE A 145 -0.63 -4.55 7.98
CA PHE A 145 0.79 -4.65 8.36
C PHE A 145 1.68 -3.66 7.59
N THR A 146 1.31 -3.29 6.36
CA THR A 146 2.09 -2.35 5.56
C THR A 146 1.89 -0.89 5.97
N LYS A 147 0.88 -0.61 6.80
CA LYS A 147 0.54 0.74 7.31
C LYS A 147 0.73 0.90 8.82
N MET A 148 1.26 -0.12 9.49
CA MET A 148 1.48 -0.06 10.94
C MET A 148 2.50 1.01 11.33
N LYS A 149 2.30 1.60 12.52
CA LYS A 149 3.33 2.43 13.16
C LYS A 149 4.59 1.59 13.40
N ARG A 150 5.73 2.15 13.00
CA ARG A 150 7.08 1.59 13.07
C ARG A 150 7.93 2.24 14.16
N GLY A 151 9.10 1.66 14.40
CA GLY A 151 10.13 2.14 15.31
C GLY A 151 10.07 1.49 16.68
N ILE A 152 10.77 2.10 17.64
CA ILE A 152 10.87 1.61 19.02
C ILE A 152 9.46 1.48 19.67
N ASP A 153 8.58 2.45 19.39
CA ASP A 153 7.17 2.44 19.81
C ASP A 153 6.22 1.88 18.74
N GLY A 154 6.74 1.08 17.82
CA GLY A 154 5.97 0.43 16.76
C GLY A 154 5.04 -0.63 17.31
N VAL A 155 3.97 -0.93 16.55
CA VAL A 155 2.94 -1.90 16.98
C VAL A 155 3.54 -3.30 17.15
N MET A 156 4.35 -3.73 16.18
CA MET A 156 5.00 -5.04 16.22
C MET A 156 6.12 -5.09 17.25
N ARG A 157 6.80 -3.95 17.48
CA ARG A 157 7.91 -3.82 18.43
C ARG A 157 7.48 -3.92 19.90
N THR A 158 6.28 -3.46 20.21
CA THR A 158 5.75 -3.35 21.59
C THR A 158 4.70 -4.40 21.94
N MET A 159 4.25 -5.20 20.96
CA MET A 159 3.24 -6.25 21.16
C MET A 159 3.64 -7.25 22.26
N ASN A 160 2.68 -7.66 23.09
CA ASN A 160 2.90 -8.69 24.11
C ASN A 160 3.15 -10.07 23.48
N THR A 161 3.84 -10.96 24.21
CA THR A 161 4.30 -12.26 23.71
C THR A 161 3.17 -13.14 23.16
N GLU A 162 2.05 -13.23 23.88
CA GLU A 162 0.94 -14.12 23.51
C GLU A 162 0.29 -13.71 22.18
N LYS A 163 0.07 -12.40 22.00
CA LYS A 163 -0.46 -11.86 20.75
C LYS A 163 0.59 -11.92 19.64
N LEU A 164 1.87 -11.65 19.96
CA LEU A 164 2.96 -11.63 18.99
C LEU A 164 3.17 -13.00 18.34
N ILE A 165 3.23 -14.07 19.13
CA ILE A 165 3.39 -15.45 18.63
C ILE A 165 2.24 -15.85 17.70
N LYS A 166 1.01 -15.36 17.94
CA LYS A 166 -0.15 -15.60 17.06
C LYS A 166 -0.16 -14.69 15.82
N THR A 167 0.43 -13.50 15.91
CA THR A 167 0.43 -12.49 14.84
C THR A 167 1.51 -12.76 13.79
N LEU A 168 2.71 -13.17 14.21
CA LEU A 168 3.83 -13.44 13.31
C LEU A 168 3.52 -14.47 12.20
N PRO A 169 2.82 -15.59 12.48
CA PRO A 169 2.39 -16.52 11.44
C PRO A 169 1.48 -15.91 10.38
N ILE A 170 0.67 -14.91 10.74
CA ILE A 170 -0.22 -14.22 9.78
C ILE A 170 0.62 -13.39 8.80
N ILE A 171 1.62 -12.66 9.31
CA ILE A 171 2.59 -11.93 8.48
C ILE A 171 3.36 -12.91 7.58
N GLN A 172 3.80 -14.05 8.13
CA GLN A 172 4.49 -15.09 7.37
C GLN A 172 3.67 -15.58 6.17
N ASN A 173 2.40 -15.91 6.39
CA ASN A 173 1.52 -16.40 5.31
C ASN A 173 1.29 -15.33 4.23
N GLN A 174 1.08 -14.08 4.63
CA GLN A 174 0.93 -12.98 3.68
C GLN A 174 2.21 -12.75 2.86
N LEU A 175 3.37 -12.85 3.51
CA LEU A 175 4.66 -12.69 2.84
C LEU A 175 4.94 -13.88 1.90
N ASP A 176 4.59 -15.10 2.28
CA ASP A 176 4.71 -16.27 1.41
C ASP A 176 3.86 -16.10 0.15
N ALA A 177 2.59 -15.69 0.30
CA ALA A 177 1.72 -15.44 -0.86
C ALA A 177 2.26 -14.34 -1.78
N LEU A 178 2.98 -13.35 -1.24
CA LEU A 178 3.67 -12.31 -2.00
C LEU A 178 4.85 -12.89 -2.78
N LEU A 179 5.73 -13.63 -2.09
CA LEU A 179 6.96 -14.18 -2.65
C LEU A 179 6.67 -15.31 -3.66
N ASP A 180 5.54 -15.99 -3.53
CA ASP A 180 5.01 -16.98 -4.48
C ASP A 180 4.64 -16.38 -5.86
N PHE A 181 4.75 -15.05 -6.04
CA PHE A 181 4.67 -14.43 -7.36
C PHE A 181 5.77 -14.96 -8.30
N GLU A 182 6.97 -15.21 -7.76
CA GLU A 182 8.11 -15.87 -8.42
C GLU A 182 8.26 -15.51 -9.91
N ALA A 183 8.32 -14.21 -10.21
CA ALA A 183 8.63 -13.73 -11.55
C ALA A 183 10.14 -13.59 -11.73
N ASN A 184 10.64 -13.96 -12.89
CA ASN A 184 12.01 -13.73 -13.31
C ASN A 184 12.10 -12.43 -14.14
N PRO A 185 13.28 -11.80 -14.25
CA PRO A 185 13.45 -10.55 -15.00
C PRO A 185 12.97 -10.66 -16.46
N ASN A 186 13.19 -11.82 -17.08
CA ASN A 186 12.78 -12.10 -18.47
C ASN A 186 11.27 -12.24 -18.66
N GLU A 187 10.49 -12.35 -17.59
CA GLU A 187 9.02 -12.45 -17.61
C GLU A 187 8.37 -11.06 -17.37
N LEU A 188 9.13 -10.12 -16.80
CA LEU A 188 8.73 -8.73 -16.51
C LEU A 188 8.86 -7.83 -17.76
N THR A 189 8.14 -8.21 -18.81
CA THR A 189 8.36 -7.69 -20.18
C THR A 189 7.34 -6.66 -20.66
N ASN A 190 6.30 -6.37 -19.87
CA ASN A 190 5.23 -5.46 -20.27
C ASN A 190 4.75 -4.57 -19.12
N GLY A 191 4.12 -3.44 -19.45
CA GLY A 191 3.72 -2.43 -18.47
C GLY A 191 2.65 -2.89 -17.47
N VAL A 192 1.91 -3.97 -17.75
CA VAL A 192 0.89 -4.49 -16.82
C VAL A 192 1.55 -5.29 -15.71
N ILE A 193 2.36 -6.30 -16.06
CA ILE A 193 3.06 -7.11 -15.05
C ILE A 193 4.07 -6.27 -14.25
N ASN A 194 4.73 -5.29 -14.90
CA ASN A 194 5.65 -4.39 -14.20
C ASN A 194 4.91 -3.53 -13.17
N ALA A 195 3.71 -3.03 -13.49
CA ALA A 195 2.89 -2.31 -12.52
C ALA A 195 2.46 -3.19 -11.34
N ALA A 196 2.13 -4.47 -11.59
CA ALA A 196 1.82 -5.41 -10.52
C ALA A 196 3.04 -5.68 -9.62
N PHE A 197 4.20 -5.96 -10.23
CA PHE A 197 5.45 -6.23 -9.55
C PHE A 197 5.90 -5.05 -8.68
N MET A 198 5.80 -3.81 -9.19
CA MET A 198 6.11 -2.61 -8.40
C MET A 198 5.26 -2.48 -7.14
N LEU A 199 3.98 -2.86 -7.18
CA LEU A 199 3.14 -2.85 -5.98
C LEU A 199 3.53 -3.97 -5.01
N LEU A 200 3.84 -5.18 -5.50
CA LEU A 200 4.36 -6.27 -4.64
C LEU A 200 5.67 -5.88 -3.99
N PHE A 201 6.56 -5.22 -4.73
CA PHE A 201 7.82 -4.73 -4.21
C PHE A 201 7.59 -3.75 -3.06
N LYS A 202 6.75 -2.74 -3.25
CA LYS A 202 6.43 -1.78 -2.18
C LYS A 202 5.80 -2.46 -0.95
N ASP A 203 4.90 -3.41 -1.15
CA ASP A 203 4.31 -4.15 -0.04
C ASP A 203 5.31 -5.12 0.60
N SER A 204 6.28 -5.69 -0.12
CA SER A 204 7.30 -6.58 0.45
C SER A 204 8.24 -5.84 1.39
N ILE A 205 8.64 -4.62 1.01
CA ILE A 205 9.45 -3.73 1.86
C ILE A 205 8.72 -3.48 3.18
N ARG A 206 7.46 -3.04 3.09
CA ARG A 206 6.67 -2.71 4.28
C ARG A 206 6.29 -3.94 5.10
N LEU A 207 5.96 -5.04 4.46
CA LEU A 207 5.56 -6.25 5.19
C LEU A 207 6.76 -6.86 5.92
N PHE A 208 7.94 -6.89 5.28
CA PHE A 208 9.14 -7.41 5.90
C PHE A 208 9.64 -6.53 7.05
N ALA A 209 9.52 -5.20 6.94
CA ALA A 209 9.84 -4.31 8.06
C ALA A 209 8.95 -4.58 9.30
N ALA A 210 7.64 -4.81 9.11
CA ALA A 210 6.74 -5.24 10.19
C ALA A 210 7.18 -6.58 10.79
N TYR A 211 7.54 -7.51 9.91
CA TYR A 211 7.97 -8.84 10.29
C TYR A 211 9.26 -8.80 11.12
N ASN A 212 10.24 -8.00 10.68
CA ASN A 212 11.52 -7.82 11.33
C ASN A 212 11.36 -7.19 12.72
N GLU A 213 10.53 -6.16 12.89
CA GLU A 213 10.22 -5.60 14.22
C GLU A 213 9.61 -6.63 15.16
N GLY A 214 8.69 -7.44 14.64
CA GLY A 214 8.05 -8.50 15.42
C GLY A 214 9.05 -9.60 15.82
N VAL A 215 10.00 -9.95 14.95
CA VAL A 215 11.06 -10.92 15.27
C VAL A 215 12.06 -10.35 16.28
N ILE A 216 12.45 -9.08 16.18
CA ILE A 216 13.29 -8.44 17.22
C ILE A 216 12.58 -8.51 18.58
N ASN A 217 11.31 -8.13 18.64
CA ASN A 217 10.49 -8.21 19.86
C ASN A 217 10.40 -9.65 20.41
N LEU A 218 10.23 -10.63 19.52
CA LEU A 218 10.20 -12.06 19.88
C LEU A 218 11.52 -12.51 20.51
N LEU A 219 12.65 -12.14 19.90
CA LEU A 219 13.99 -12.52 20.34
C LEU A 219 14.36 -11.89 21.69
N GLU A 220 14.02 -10.62 21.91
CA GLU A 220 14.28 -9.94 23.18
C GLU A 220 13.56 -10.58 24.36
N LYS A 221 12.37 -11.14 24.13
CA LYS A 221 11.57 -11.80 25.16
C LYS A 221 11.87 -13.29 25.30
N TYR A 222 12.65 -13.88 24.37
CA TYR A 222 12.75 -15.34 24.21
C TYR A 222 13.22 -16.06 25.49
N PHE A 223 14.24 -15.53 26.17
CA PHE A 223 14.82 -16.18 27.34
C PHE A 223 13.93 -16.10 28.60
N ASP A 224 12.88 -15.29 28.57
CA ASP A 224 11.88 -15.16 29.62
C ASP A 224 10.59 -15.94 29.30
N MET A 225 10.51 -16.60 28.14
CA MET A 225 9.34 -17.35 27.69
C MET A 225 9.23 -18.72 28.36
N LYS A 226 7.99 -19.22 28.46
CA LYS A 226 7.73 -20.60 28.88
C LYS A 226 8.17 -21.57 27.79
N LYS A 227 8.49 -22.81 28.16
CA LYS A 227 8.90 -23.90 27.24
C LYS A 227 8.10 -23.97 25.92
N ASN A 228 6.76 -23.96 26.00
CA ASN A 228 5.91 -24.04 24.80
C ASN A 228 6.06 -22.80 23.90
N GLN A 229 6.12 -21.62 24.51
CA GLN A 229 6.35 -20.35 23.79
C GLN A 229 7.74 -20.33 23.15
N CYS A 230 8.78 -20.82 23.84
CA CYS A 230 10.13 -20.95 23.27
C CYS A 230 10.16 -21.86 22.04
N LYS A 231 9.37 -22.95 22.05
CA LYS A 231 9.25 -23.87 20.91
C LYS A 231 8.61 -23.20 19.71
N GLU A 232 7.48 -22.51 19.92
CA GLU A 232 6.79 -21.76 18.86
C GLU A 232 7.63 -20.60 18.33
N ALA A 233 8.26 -19.84 19.23
CA ALA A 233 9.14 -18.72 18.88
C ALA A 233 10.36 -19.16 18.06
N LEU A 234 10.97 -20.30 18.41
CA LEU A 234 12.09 -20.86 17.67
C LEU A 234 11.68 -21.31 16.26
N ASP A 235 10.51 -21.93 16.11
CA ASP A 235 9.97 -22.29 14.79
C ASP A 235 9.72 -21.04 13.93
N ILE A 236 9.12 -20.00 14.53
CA ILE A 236 8.91 -18.71 13.87
C ILE A 236 10.24 -18.09 13.42
N TYR A 237 11.27 -18.12 14.26
CA TYR A 237 12.58 -17.56 13.92
C TYR A 237 13.29 -18.34 12.80
N LYS A 238 13.26 -19.68 12.81
CA LYS A 238 13.79 -20.49 11.70
C LYS A 238 13.09 -20.18 10.38
N LYS A 239 11.76 -20.04 10.44
CA LYS A 239 10.90 -19.62 9.33
C LYS A 239 11.20 -18.20 8.84
N PHE A 240 11.59 -17.29 9.73
CA PHE A 240 12.06 -15.94 9.38
C PHE A 240 13.34 -15.97 8.56
N LEU A 241 14.35 -16.74 8.99
CA LEU A 241 15.62 -16.86 8.26
C LEU A 241 15.41 -17.36 6.82
N TYR A 242 14.55 -18.36 6.63
CA TYR A 242 14.20 -18.84 5.30
C TYR A 242 13.55 -17.77 4.41
N ARG A 243 12.58 -17.03 4.96
CA ARG A 243 11.89 -15.94 4.22
C ARG A 243 12.81 -14.77 3.93
N MET A 244 13.79 -14.49 4.78
CA MET A 244 14.81 -13.47 4.53
C MET A 244 15.65 -13.81 3.29
N THR A 245 16.02 -15.08 3.11
CA THR A 245 16.70 -15.55 1.89
C THR A 245 15.82 -15.39 0.65
N LYS A 246 14.55 -15.82 0.73
CA LYS A 246 13.58 -15.66 -0.37
C LYS A 246 13.32 -14.20 -0.73
N LEU A 247 13.25 -13.31 0.26
CA LEU A 247 13.14 -11.87 0.01
C LEU A 247 14.39 -11.33 -0.69
N SER A 248 15.59 -11.78 -0.29
CA SER A 248 16.82 -11.38 -0.98
C SER A 248 16.81 -11.76 -2.47
N GLU A 249 16.32 -12.96 -2.81
CA GLU A 249 16.13 -13.39 -4.20
C GLU A 249 15.14 -12.48 -4.95
N PHE A 250 14.00 -12.16 -4.32
CA PHE A 250 13.01 -11.25 -4.87
C PHE A 250 13.57 -9.83 -5.11
N LEU A 251 14.37 -9.30 -4.17
CA LEU A 251 14.99 -7.97 -4.29
C LEU A 251 16.06 -7.93 -5.39
N LYS A 252 16.76 -9.04 -5.65
CA LYS A 252 17.70 -9.12 -6.80
C LYS A 252 16.96 -9.03 -8.13
N VAL A 253 15.78 -9.64 -8.24
CA VAL A 253 14.95 -9.48 -9.45
C VAL A 253 14.53 -8.01 -9.61
N ALA A 254 14.13 -7.37 -8.51
CA ALA A 254 13.78 -5.94 -8.50
C ALA A 254 14.93 -5.05 -9.01
N GLU A 255 16.15 -5.30 -8.54
CA GLU A 255 17.36 -4.61 -9.03
C GLU A 255 17.55 -4.79 -10.55
N GLN A 256 17.43 -6.03 -11.02
CA GLN A 256 17.67 -6.37 -12.44
C GLN A 256 16.65 -5.77 -13.40
N VAL A 257 15.44 -5.47 -12.93
CA VAL A 257 14.41 -4.79 -13.74
C VAL A 257 14.44 -3.26 -13.61
N GLY A 258 15.47 -2.72 -12.95
CA GLY A 258 15.75 -1.29 -12.91
C GLY A 258 15.10 -0.54 -11.76
N ILE A 259 14.76 -1.21 -10.65
CA ILE A 259 14.49 -0.51 -9.39
C ILE A 259 15.83 0.02 -8.85
N ASP A 260 15.86 1.31 -8.53
CA ASP A 260 17.06 1.98 -8.05
C ASP A 260 17.65 1.27 -6.82
N GLN A 261 18.96 1.06 -6.80
CA GLN A 261 19.64 0.42 -5.66
C GLN A 261 19.40 1.18 -4.34
N GLY A 262 19.22 2.50 -4.39
CA GLY A 262 18.88 3.31 -3.21
C GLY A 262 17.47 3.04 -2.64
N ASP A 263 16.62 2.37 -3.42
CA ASP A 263 15.29 1.89 -3.02
C ASP A 263 15.31 0.39 -2.71
N ILE A 264 16.46 -0.28 -2.66
CA ILE A 264 16.55 -1.69 -2.27
C ILE A 264 17.18 -1.77 -0.87
N PRO A 265 16.47 -2.31 0.13
CA PRO A 265 16.99 -2.34 1.48
C PRO A 265 18.06 -3.41 1.66
N ASP A 266 19.06 -3.07 2.47
CA ASP A 266 20.16 -3.96 2.83
C ASP A 266 19.69 -5.03 3.81
N LEU A 267 19.89 -6.30 3.44
CA LEU A 267 19.57 -7.46 4.26
C LEU A 267 20.84 -7.99 4.92
N THR A 268 21.00 -7.73 6.23
CA THR A 268 22.11 -8.31 7.01
C THR A 268 21.64 -9.54 7.77
N GLN A 269 22.16 -10.73 7.43
CA GLN A 269 21.78 -11.95 8.15
C GLN A 269 22.22 -11.91 9.62
N ALA A 270 21.39 -12.51 10.48
CA ALA A 270 21.74 -12.72 11.88
C ALA A 270 22.92 -13.71 12.02
N PRO A 271 23.78 -13.56 13.04
CA PRO A 271 24.81 -14.55 13.34
C PRO A 271 24.23 -15.94 13.58
N SER A 272 24.85 -16.99 13.02
CA SER A 272 24.44 -18.38 13.21
C SER A 272 24.48 -18.82 14.68
N SER A 273 25.39 -18.23 15.46
CA SER A 273 25.52 -18.46 16.90
C SER A 273 24.24 -18.12 17.69
N LEU A 274 23.39 -17.21 17.20
CA LEU A 274 22.11 -16.93 17.84
C LEU A 274 21.19 -18.16 17.78
N LEU A 275 21.11 -18.81 16.62
CA LEU A 275 20.22 -19.97 16.47
C LEU A 275 20.62 -21.09 17.44
N GLU A 276 21.92 -21.35 17.56
CA GLU A 276 22.47 -22.32 18.52
C GLU A 276 22.12 -21.95 19.97
N ALA A 277 22.23 -20.67 20.33
CA ALA A 277 21.90 -20.20 21.67
C ALA A 277 20.42 -20.39 22.02
N LEU A 278 19.52 -20.14 21.06
CA LEU A 278 18.08 -20.37 21.22
C LEU A 278 17.75 -21.87 21.38
N GLU A 279 18.36 -22.71 20.54
CA GLU A 279 18.18 -24.17 20.59
C GLU A 279 18.68 -24.77 21.90
N GLN A 280 19.83 -24.33 22.40
CA GLN A 280 20.38 -24.78 23.69
C GLN A 280 19.49 -24.36 24.87
N HIS A 281 18.94 -23.14 24.84
CA HIS A 281 18.01 -22.71 25.88
C HIS A 281 16.74 -23.56 25.91
N LEU A 282 16.14 -23.85 24.74
CA LEU A 282 14.99 -24.73 24.66
C LEU A 282 15.32 -26.16 25.14
N ALA A 283 16.51 -26.67 24.79
CA ALA A 283 16.97 -27.99 25.24
C ALA A 283 17.16 -28.06 26.77
N SER A 284 17.67 -27.00 27.39
CA SER A 284 17.76 -26.88 28.86
C SER A 284 16.36 -26.92 29.50
N LEU A 285 15.38 -26.19 28.96
CA LEU A 285 13.98 -26.25 29.40
C LEU A 285 13.31 -27.63 29.15
N GLU A 286 13.85 -28.43 28.23
CA GLU A 286 13.43 -29.82 27.99
C GLU A 286 14.08 -30.84 28.94
N GLY A 287 15.02 -30.41 29.80
CA GLY A 287 15.76 -31.30 30.69
C GLY A 287 16.88 -32.09 30.01
N LYS A 288 17.28 -31.72 28.78
CA LYS A 288 18.40 -32.34 28.08
C LYS A 288 19.72 -31.79 28.62
N LYS A 289 20.65 -32.67 28.99
CA LYS A 289 22.02 -32.28 29.37
C LYS A 289 22.71 -31.59 28.19
N THR A 290 22.84 -30.28 28.26
CA THR A 290 23.51 -29.43 27.28
C THR A 290 24.62 -28.64 27.98
N LYS A 291 25.67 -28.23 27.25
CA LYS A 291 26.62 -27.24 27.76
C LYS A 291 25.86 -25.93 27.92
N GLU A 292 25.53 -25.54 29.14
CA GLU A 292 24.83 -24.28 29.38
C GLU A 292 25.74 -23.10 28.98
N LEU A 293 25.28 -22.30 28.02
CA LEU A 293 25.84 -20.99 27.76
C LEU A 293 25.57 -20.08 28.96
N SER A 294 26.59 -19.35 29.40
CA SER A 294 26.43 -18.37 30.47
C SER A 294 25.39 -17.32 30.08
N ALA A 295 24.72 -16.72 31.07
CA ALA A 295 23.77 -15.63 30.80
C ALA A 295 24.45 -14.47 30.02
N ALA A 296 25.73 -14.21 30.29
CA ALA A 296 26.52 -13.20 29.59
C ALA A 296 26.74 -13.53 28.11
N SER A 297 27.03 -14.79 27.75
CA SER A 297 27.23 -15.17 26.34
C SER A 297 25.92 -15.19 25.56
N ARG A 298 24.80 -15.54 26.20
CA ARG A 298 23.46 -15.42 25.60
C ARG A 298 23.10 -13.96 25.33
N ALA A 299 23.33 -13.08 26.31
CA ALA A 299 23.06 -11.66 26.17
C ALA A 299 23.91 -11.01 25.06
N SER A 300 25.20 -11.32 24.96
CA SER A 300 26.06 -10.78 23.90
C SER A 300 25.65 -11.25 22.50
N THR A 301 25.32 -12.53 22.35
CA THR A 301 24.85 -13.10 21.08
C THR A 301 23.49 -12.55 20.67
N LEU A 302 22.58 -12.36 21.63
CA LEU A 302 21.28 -11.72 21.37
C LEU A 302 21.46 -10.25 20.95
N SER A 303 22.30 -9.49 21.67
CA SER A 303 22.54 -8.08 21.38
C SER A 303 23.13 -7.86 20.00
N SER A 304 24.07 -8.72 19.56
CA SER A 304 24.68 -8.61 18.23
C SER A 304 23.66 -8.90 17.13
N ALA A 305 22.83 -9.94 17.29
CA ALA A 305 21.79 -10.28 16.35
C ALA A 305 20.70 -9.21 16.26
N VAL A 306 20.21 -8.70 17.41
CA VAL A 306 19.24 -7.60 17.46
C VAL A 306 19.80 -6.34 16.79
N SER A 307 21.10 -6.06 16.95
CA SER A 307 21.75 -4.93 16.28
C SER A 307 21.76 -5.10 14.75
N SER A 308 22.11 -6.28 14.24
CA SER A 308 22.05 -6.58 12.79
C SER A 308 20.62 -6.45 12.24
N LEU A 309 19.63 -7.03 12.92
CA LEU A 309 18.23 -6.91 12.51
C LEU A 309 17.72 -5.46 12.60
N SER A 310 18.18 -4.69 13.58
CA SER A 310 17.83 -3.27 13.71
C SER A 310 18.43 -2.45 12.56
N ASN A 311 19.67 -2.71 12.16
CA ASN A 311 20.30 -2.07 11.00
C ASN A 311 19.52 -2.37 9.71
N THR A 312 19.12 -3.63 9.52
CA THR A 312 18.21 -4.03 8.43
C THR A 312 16.93 -3.18 8.51
N GLY A 313 16.27 -3.12 9.67
CA GLY A 313 15.04 -2.33 9.87
C GLY A 313 15.19 -0.82 9.59
N MET A 314 16.35 -0.23 9.87
CA MET A 314 16.65 1.16 9.51
C MET A 314 16.69 1.36 7.99
N SER A 315 17.24 0.40 7.25
CA SER A 315 17.26 0.44 5.77
C SER A 315 15.86 0.45 5.18
N PHE A 316 14.96 -0.40 5.68
CA PHE A 316 13.55 -0.40 5.27
C PHE A 316 12.81 0.89 5.64
N SER A 317 13.12 1.51 6.78
CA SER A 317 12.44 2.73 7.24
C SER A 317 12.76 3.96 6.37
N ARG A 318 13.99 4.05 5.85
CA ARG A 318 14.41 5.14 4.95
C ARG A 318 13.56 5.21 3.68
N MET A 319 13.11 4.07 3.17
CA MET A 319 12.24 4.01 2.00
C MET A 319 10.84 4.55 2.29
N ASP A 320 10.26 4.18 3.44
CA ASP A 320 8.95 4.67 3.87
C ASP A 320 8.96 6.20 4.04
N GLU A 321 10.05 6.77 4.57
CA GLU A 321 10.24 8.21 4.70
C GLU A 321 10.39 8.91 3.34
N LYS A 322 11.19 8.34 2.43
CA LYS A 322 11.38 8.87 1.07
C LYS A 322 10.07 8.93 0.30
N GLU A 323 9.25 7.89 0.35
CA GLU A 323 7.95 7.86 -0.34
C GLU A 323 6.96 8.86 0.26
N LYS A 324 6.93 9.03 1.59
CA LYS A 324 6.12 10.06 2.24
C LYS A 324 6.56 11.47 1.83
N GLN A 325 7.86 11.73 1.75
CA GLN A 325 8.39 13.02 1.34
C GLN A 325 8.02 13.35 -0.11
N GLN A 326 8.14 12.37 -1.01
CA GLN A 326 7.72 12.52 -2.41
C GLN A 326 6.21 12.79 -2.55
N ALA A 327 5.38 12.08 -1.78
CA ALA A 327 3.93 12.32 -1.78
C ALA A 327 3.56 13.72 -1.29
N LEU A 328 4.24 14.21 -0.24
CA LEU A 328 4.04 15.57 0.28
C LEU A 328 4.43 16.63 -0.77
N GLU A 329 5.56 16.43 -1.44
CA GLU A 329 6.06 17.35 -2.46
C GLU A 329 5.15 17.37 -3.71
N GLU A 330 4.64 16.21 -4.12
CA GLU A 330 3.64 16.11 -5.19
C GLU A 330 2.33 16.81 -4.82
N GLU A 331 1.84 16.64 -3.59
CA GLU A 331 0.64 17.33 -3.10
C GLU A 331 0.85 18.85 -3.04
N GLN A 332 2.00 19.31 -2.54
CA GLN A 332 2.35 20.74 -2.52
C GLN A 332 2.39 21.32 -3.94
N THR A 333 3.00 20.61 -4.88
CA THR A 333 3.04 21.02 -6.29
C THR A 333 1.65 21.10 -6.90
N ARG A 334 0.78 20.13 -6.60
CA ARG A 334 -0.61 20.13 -7.04
C ARG A 334 -1.39 21.31 -6.45
N LEU A 335 -1.24 21.58 -5.14
CA LEU A 335 -1.87 22.73 -4.49
C LEU A 335 -1.38 24.06 -5.07
N GLN A 336 -0.09 24.16 -5.40
CA GLN A 336 0.47 25.35 -6.03
C GLN A 336 -0.12 25.57 -7.44
N SER A 337 -0.21 24.53 -8.26
CA SER A 337 -0.83 24.63 -9.59
C SER A 337 -2.31 25.06 -9.54
N LEU A 338 -3.07 24.59 -8.52
CA LEU A 338 -4.45 25.00 -8.30
C LEU A 338 -4.56 26.46 -7.84
N LYS A 339 -3.64 26.94 -6.99
CA LYS A 339 -3.56 28.35 -6.60
C LYS A 339 -3.25 29.24 -7.80
N ASP A 340 -2.31 28.85 -8.65
CA ASP A 340 -1.93 29.61 -9.85
C ASP A 340 -3.08 29.65 -10.87
N HIS A 341 -3.82 28.55 -11.03
CA HIS A 341 -5.01 28.52 -11.88
C HIS A 341 -6.09 29.47 -11.37
N ARG A 342 -6.38 29.46 -10.06
CA ARG A 342 -7.33 30.42 -9.47
C ARG A 342 -6.86 31.86 -9.58
N LEU A 343 -5.56 32.15 -9.42
CA LEU A 343 -5.04 33.51 -9.60
C LEU A 343 -5.21 34.00 -11.05
N LYS A 344 -5.02 33.12 -12.04
CA LYS A 344 -5.26 33.45 -13.45
C LYS A 344 -6.74 33.69 -13.75
N GLU A 345 -7.65 32.93 -13.14
CA GLU A 345 -9.10 33.17 -13.25
C GLU A 345 -9.52 34.49 -12.59
N PHE A 346 -8.94 34.85 -11.45
CA PHE A 346 -9.18 36.15 -10.80
C PHE A 346 -8.55 37.33 -11.56
N GLY A 347 -7.40 37.14 -12.22
CA GLY A 347 -6.77 38.16 -13.05
C GLY A 347 -7.49 38.48 -14.37
N MET A 348 -8.44 37.62 -14.79
CA MET A 348 -9.24 37.80 -16.01
C MET A 348 -10.57 38.55 -15.79
N GLN A 349 -10.87 39.01 -14.57
CA GLN A 349 -11.97 39.94 -14.29
C GLN A 349 -11.41 41.32 -13.93
N THR A 350 -10.96 42.07 -14.93
CA THR A 350 -10.92 43.55 -14.86
C THR A 350 -11.93 44.09 -15.88
N PRO A 351 -12.93 44.90 -15.48
CA PRO A 351 -13.82 45.51 -16.44
C PRO A 351 -13.06 46.61 -17.19
N THR A 352 -12.86 46.43 -18.49
CA THR A 352 -12.35 47.45 -19.40
C THR A 352 -13.45 48.48 -19.66
N ALA A 353 -13.42 49.60 -18.92
CA ALA A 353 -14.10 50.82 -19.32
C ALA A 353 -13.05 51.81 -19.83
N SER A 354 -13.12 52.15 -21.12
CA SER A 354 -12.35 53.21 -21.76
C SER A 354 -13.30 54.24 -22.40
N PRO A 355 -12.88 55.51 -22.55
CA PRO A 355 -13.77 56.66 -22.50
C PRO A 355 -14.16 57.17 -23.90
N SER A 356 -15.32 57.81 -24.01
CA SER A 356 -15.67 58.65 -25.17
C SER A 356 -16.49 59.85 -24.74
N THR A 357 -15.95 61.02 -25.03
CA THR A 357 -16.53 62.34 -24.87
C THR A 357 -17.68 62.58 -25.85
N GLN A 358 -18.84 62.97 -25.35
CA GLN A 358 -19.67 64.00 -25.97
C GLN A 358 -20.66 64.60 -24.97
N SER A 359 -20.73 65.92 -25.00
CA SER A 359 -21.48 66.82 -24.14
C SER A 359 -22.98 66.81 -24.42
N THR A 360 -23.82 66.97 -23.38
CA THR A 360 -24.95 67.93 -23.34
C THR A 360 -25.65 67.95 -21.97
N THR A 361 -25.63 69.14 -21.34
CA THR A 361 -26.69 69.79 -20.55
C THR A 361 -27.40 69.09 -19.36
N SER A 362 -27.22 69.75 -18.20
CA SER A 362 -28.27 70.22 -17.27
C SER A 362 -28.53 69.49 -15.93
N ALA A 363 -28.25 70.26 -14.87
CA ALA A 363 -29.05 70.53 -13.67
C ALA A 363 -29.04 69.55 -12.46
N ASN A 364 -28.44 70.08 -11.38
CA ASN A 364 -28.83 70.08 -9.96
C ASN A 364 -29.03 68.76 -9.18
N GLY A 365 -28.38 68.68 -8.00
CA GLY A 365 -28.93 68.00 -6.82
C GLY A 365 -27.94 67.27 -5.90
N SER A 366 -27.22 68.03 -5.05
CA SER A 366 -26.88 67.78 -3.63
C SER A 366 -26.65 66.36 -3.04
N SER A 367 -25.50 66.22 -2.33
CA SER A 367 -25.24 65.54 -1.00
C SER A 367 -25.58 64.05 -0.85
N THR A 368 -24.84 63.13 -0.21
CA THR A 368 -23.83 63.05 0.88
C THR A 368 -23.52 61.53 0.95
N GLY A 369 -22.30 60.99 1.02
CA GLY A 369 -21.31 61.10 2.09
C GLY A 369 -21.60 60.15 3.27
N MET A 370 -21.03 58.93 3.30
CA MET A 370 -20.25 58.35 4.43
C MET A 370 -20.09 56.82 4.40
N ASP A 371 -18.82 56.39 4.51
CA ASP A 371 -18.31 55.11 4.99
C ASP A 371 -18.73 54.81 6.45
N LEU A 372 -18.86 53.53 6.82
CA LEU A 372 -18.45 53.08 8.16
C LEU A 372 -18.25 51.55 8.28
N PHE A 373 -16.99 51.14 8.42
CA PHE A 373 -16.59 49.94 9.18
C PHE A 373 -17.08 50.09 10.63
N ASN A 374 -17.79 49.13 11.22
CA ASN A 374 -17.31 48.49 12.46
C ASN A 374 -18.16 47.30 12.94
N THR A 375 -17.42 46.25 13.30
CA THR A 375 -17.69 45.16 14.24
C THR A 375 -18.41 45.58 15.53
N ALA A 376 -19.35 44.77 16.01
CA ALA A 376 -19.65 44.65 17.45
C ALA A 376 -20.32 43.31 17.80
N GLN A 377 -19.88 42.76 18.93
CA GLN A 377 -20.24 41.50 19.57
C GLN A 377 -21.65 41.48 20.19
N ALA A 378 -22.12 40.25 20.45
CA ALA A 378 -23.32 39.89 21.20
C ALA A 378 -23.30 40.32 22.68
N PRO A 379 -24.48 40.39 23.32
CA PRO A 379 -24.61 40.14 24.75
C PRO A 379 -25.45 38.91 25.07
N SER A 380 -25.05 38.27 26.16
CA SER A 380 -25.75 37.26 26.94
C SER A 380 -26.94 37.86 27.69
N THR A 381 -28.01 37.08 27.86
CA THR A 381 -28.99 37.29 28.93
C THR A 381 -29.44 35.95 29.48
N SER A 382 -29.17 35.78 30.77
CA SER A 382 -29.81 34.84 31.67
C SER A 382 -31.23 35.31 31.99
N ARG A 383 -32.17 34.36 32.02
CA ARG A 383 -33.11 34.19 33.13
C ARG A 383 -33.68 32.78 33.12
#